data_AF-R4YUZ0-F1
#
_entry.id   AF-R4YUZ0-F1
#
_cell.length_a   1.000
_cell.length_b   1.000
_cell.length_c   1.000
_cell.angle_alpha   90.00
_cell.angle_beta   90.00
_cell.angle_gamma   90.00
#
_symmetry.space_group_name_H-M   'P 1'
#
loop_
_entity.id
_entity.type
_entity.pdbx_description
1 polymer ?
#
loop_
_entity_poly.entity_id
_entity_poly.type
_entity_poly.pdbx_seq_one_letter_code
_entity_poly.pdbx_strand_id
1 'polypeptide(L)'
;MTLATLFLFTALLGFQANAVEVVAEQAVTEQATTETPSDVAPEIAELKKPIYSPFVEMYVLNELKQLRIDQAATKNDLIQQILDREHSSVDRGVAYATNTVTYFFYIIAAASSLLVLVGWTSIRDMKDRVHSLADTEISRLIAEYESRLLAMESLMKQKTQDIEENREEIELTQELQSHWLRAQQEPSPSNKISIYDDILKLKSNDCEALTYKADAVLELDEPQWAASLCRQALKTDPENSHAFYQLACAYTAMNQMDEAIRYLKEALSRDSYLDDIKADPALQPLVEHDLFKELIAMDDVHK
;
A
#
# COMPACT_ATOMS: atom_id res chain seq x y z
N MET A 1 -22.21 -8.10 11.93
CA MET A 1 -23.62 -8.52 11.76
C MET A 1 -23.98 -9.61 12.77
N THR A 2 -23.85 -9.31 14.07
CA THR A 2 -23.92 -10.29 15.18
C THR A 2 -25.08 -10.01 16.14
N LEU A 3 -26.09 -9.24 15.70
CA LEU A 3 -27.26 -8.90 16.52
C LEU A 3 -28.58 -9.51 16.01
N ALA A 4 -28.58 -10.21 14.87
CA ALA A 4 -29.81 -10.67 14.21
C ALA A 4 -30.22 -12.12 14.52
N THR A 5 -29.39 -12.91 15.20
CA THR A 5 -29.64 -14.34 15.43
C THR A 5 -30.18 -14.67 16.82
N LEU A 6 -30.27 -13.70 17.75
CA LEU A 6 -30.80 -13.93 19.10
C LEU A 6 -32.32 -13.71 19.24
N PHE A 7 -32.98 -13.18 18.20
CA PHE A 7 -34.41 -12.85 18.23
C PHE A 7 -35.34 -13.91 17.62
N LEU A 8 -34.79 -15.01 17.09
CA LEU A 8 -35.60 -16.02 16.40
C LEU A 8 -36.10 -17.17 17.30
N PHE A 9 -35.78 -17.17 18.60
CA PHE A 9 -36.13 -18.25 19.53
C PHE A 9 -37.30 -17.93 20.49
N THR A 10 -37.88 -16.72 20.43
CA THR A 10 -38.99 -16.30 21.33
C THR A 10 -40.35 -16.22 20.65
N ALA A 11 -40.47 -16.58 19.36
CA ALA A 11 -41.69 -16.38 18.58
C ALA A 11 -42.65 -17.60 18.47
N LEU A 12 -42.36 -18.75 19.11
CA LEU A 12 -43.18 -19.97 18.95
C LEU A 12 -44.04 -20.38 20.16
N LEU A 13 -44.04 -19.61 21.25
CA LEU A 13 -44.82 -19.94 22.48
C LEU A 13 -45.93 -18.92 22.80
N GLY A 14 -46.18 -17.96 21.91
CA GLY A 14 -47.09 -16.84 22.17
C GLY A 14 -48.17 -16.66 21.11
N PHE A 15 -48.85 -17.73 20.69
CA PHE A 15 -50.05 -17.59 19.87
C PHE A 15 -50.95 -18.81 20.04
N GLN A 16 -51.90 -18.72 20.98
CA GLN A 16 -53.23 -19.34 21.02
C GLN A 16 -53.83 -18.94 22.38
N ALA A 17 -54.15 -17.66 22.50
CA ALA A 17 -55.11 -17.17 23.48
C ALA A 17 -56.52 -17.31 22.90
N ASN A 18 -57.45 -17.73 23.74
CA ASN A 18 -58.87 -17.37 23.73
C ASN A 18 -59.64 -17.43 22.41
N ALA A 19 -60.50 -18.44 22.28
CA ALA A 19 -61.84 -18.32 21.73
C ALA A 19 -62.73 -19.35 22.46
N VAL A 20 -63.73 -18.89 23.25
CA VAL A 20 -65.19 -18.99 22.91
C VAL A 20 -65.64 -20.47 22.97
N GLU A 21 -66.57 -20.93 23.81
CA GLU A 21 -67.86 -20.36 24.20
C GLU A 21 -68.44 -21.14 25.38
N VAL A 22 -69.20 -20.43 26.21
CA VAL A 22 -70.15 -20.96 27.18
C VAL A 22 -71.28 -21.65 26.42
N VAL A 23 -71.54 -22.94 26.69
CA VAL A 23 -72.83 -23.55 26.38
C VAL A 23 -73.47 -24.01 27.68
N ALA A 24 -74.49 -23.26 28.04
CA ALA A 24 -75.46 -23.56 29.07
C ALA A 24 -76.34 -24.76 28.67
N GLU A 25 -76.69 -25.55 29.67
CA GLU A 25 -78.08 -25.92 29.97
C GLU A 25 -78.93 -26.49 28.82
N GLN A 26 -79.03 -27.81 28.78
CA GLN A 26 -80.28 -28.48 28.43
C GLN A 26 -80.60 -29.54 29.47
N ALA A 27 -81.37 -29.10 30.47
CA ALA A 27 -82.28 -29.94 31.20
C ALA A 27 -83.29 -30.54 30.22
N VAL A 28 -83.35 -31.86 30.14
CA VAL A 28 -84.55 -32.55 29.65
C VAL A 28 -85.41 -32.86 30.86
N THR A 29 -86.35 -31.97 31.07
CA THR A 29 -87.56 -32.15 31.85
C THR A 29 -88.40 -33.24 31.18
N GLU A 30 -88.59 -34.38 31.83
CA GLU A 30 -89.71 -35.25 31.52
C GLU A 30 -90.72 -35.12 32.66
N GLN A 31 -91.81 -34.43 32.35
CA GLN A 31 -92.94 -34.20 33.25
C GLN A 31 -93.87 -35.42 33.27
N ALA A 32 -94.50 -35.55 34.45
CA ALA A 32 -95.84 -36.08 34.68
C ALA A 32 -96.01 -37.60 34.66
N THR A 33 -96.15 -38.17 35.85
CA THR A 33 -97.50 -38.34 36.39
C THR A 33 -97.49 -38.26 37.92
N THR A 34 -98.21 -37.25 38.40
CA THR A 34 -98.80 -37.17 39.73
C THR A 34 -99.57 -38.43 40.03
N GLU A 35 -99.27 -39.08 41.15
CA GLU A 35 -100.25 -39.86 41.91
C GLU A 35 -99.79 -39.93 43.37
N THR A 36 -100.25 -38.98 44.17
CA THR A 36 -100.55 -39.23 45.59
C THR A 36 -101.85 -40.02 45.67
N PRO A 37 -101.87 -41.23 46.22
CA PRO A 37 -103.00 -41.69 47.03
C PRO A 37 -102.71 -41.23 48.47
N SER A 38 -103.37 -40.19 48.96
CA SER A 38 -104.72 -40.29 49.52
C SER A 38 -104.77 -41.36 50.61
N ASP A 39 -104.85 -40.88 51.85
CA ASP A 39 -105.53 -41.49 52.99
C ASP A 39 -105.90 -42.98 52.86
N VAL A 40 -105.10 -43.83 53.49
CA VAL A 40 -105.57 -45.12 54.04
C VAL A 40 -105.41 -45.11 55.56
N ALA A 41 -105.68 -43.95 56.17
CA ALA A 41 -105.59 -43.73 57.61
C ALA A 41 -106.79 -44.28 58.44
N PRO A 42 -107.83 -44.92 57.86
CA PRO A 42 -108.75 -45.71 58.68
C PRO A 42 -108.91 -47.17 58.23
N GLU A 43 -107.84 -47.82 57.72
CA GLU A 43 -107.85 -49.27 57.41
C GLU A 43 -106.71 -50.05 58.11
N ILE A 44 -105.96 -49.39 59.01
CA ILE A 44 -104.80 -49.96 59.72
C ILE A 44 -105.20 -50.51 61.12
N ALA A 45 -106.46 -50.39 61.53
CA ALA A 45 -106.93 -50.81 62.86
C ALA A 45 -107.34 -52.31 62.97
N GLU A 46 -107.38 -53.08 61.87
CA GLU A 46 -107.70 -54.52 61.90
C GLU A 46 -106.79 -55.38 61.01
N LEU A 47 -105.46 -55.27 61.14
CA LEU A 47 -104.50 -56.18 60.50
C LEU A 47 -103.76 -57.04 61.54
N LYS A 48 -104.26 -58.26 61.75
CA LYS A 48 -103.77 -59.25 62.75
C LYS A 48 -102.77 -60.30 62.19
N LYS A 49 -102.07 -60.03 61.09
CA LYS A 49 -101.01 -60.92 60.54
C LYS A 49 -99.83 -60.14 59.95
N PRO A 50 -98.59 -60.63 60.11
CA PRO A 50 -97.41 -60.01 59.51
C PRO A 50 -97.57 -59.98 57.99
N ILE A 51 -97.31 -58.81 57.39
CA ILE A 51 -97.58 -58.52 55.97
C ILE A 51 -96.72 -59.36 55.02
N TYR A 52 -95.67 -60.03 55.51
CA TYR A 52 -94.80 -60.90 54.70
C TYR A 52 -94.64 -62.28 55.34
N SER A 53 -94.69 -63.32 54.51
CA SER A 53 -94.45 -64.71 54.92
C SER A 53 -92.94 -65.03 54.95
N PRO A 54 -92.47 -65.96 55.79
CA PRO A 54 -91.04 -66.31 55.89
C PRO A 54 -90.37 -66.71 54.57
N PHE A 55 -91.14 -67.20 53.60
CA PHE A 55 -90.65 -67.55 52.26
C PHE A 55 -90.32 -66.33 51.41
N VAL A 56 -91.10 -65.24 51.52
CA VAL A 56 -90.88 -64.00 50.77
C VAL A 56 -89.61 -63.29 51.27
N GLU A 57 -89.36 -63.32 52.59
CA GLU A 57 -88.14 -62.76 53.18
C GLU A 57 -86.87 -63.46 52.67
N MET A 58 -86.85 -64.79 52.65
CA MET A 58 -85.69 -65.56 52.15
C MET A 58 -85.46 -65.33 50.66
N TYR A 59 -86.53 -65.24 49.86
CA TYR A 59 -86.42 -64.95 48.43
C TYR A 59 -85.82 -63.56 48.18
N VAL A 60 -86.33 -62.52 48.85
CA VAL A 60 -85.81 -61.15 48.74
C VAL A 60 -84.35 -61.06 49.20
N LEU A 61 -83.97 -61.75 50.27
CA LEU A 61 -82.59 -61.79 50.75
C LEU A 61 -81.63 -62.48 49.76
N ASN A 62 -82.07 -63.58 49.13
CA ASN A 62 -81.28 -64.26 48.10
C ASN A 62 -81.12 -63.39 46.85
N GLU A 63 -82.19 -62.73 46.41
CA GLU A 63 -82.15 -61.82 45.27
C GLU A 63 -81.25 -60.61 45.55
N LEU A 64 -81.28 -60.06 46.77
CA LEU A 64 -80.38 -58.99 47.20
C LEU A 64 -78.91 -59.46 47.27
N LYS A 65 -78.67 -60.69 47.72
CA LYS A 65 -77.33 -61.28 47.74
C LYS A 65 -76.80 -61.48 46.32
N GLN A 66 -77.63 -62.01 45.42
CA GLN A 66 -77.30 -62.18 44.01
C GLN A 66 -77.06 -60.83 43.34
N LEU A 67 -77.93 -59.84 43.55
CA LEU A 67 -77.74 -58.48 43.08
C LEU A 67 -76.42 -57.87 43.58
N ARG A 68 -76.03 -58.11 44.83
CA ARG A 68 -74.73 -57.65 45.36
C ARG A 68 -73.55 -58.34 44.68
N ILE A 69 -73.66 -59.63 44.37
CA ILE A 69 -72.65 -60.40 43.63
C ILE A 69 -72.55 -59.86 42.20
N ASP A 70 -73.67 -59.66 41.53
CA ASP A 70 -73.73 -59.14 40.16
C ASP A 70 -73.21 -57.69 40.10
N GLN A 71 -73.55 -56.86 41.08
CA GLN A 71 -73.00 -55.51 41.23
C GLN A 71 -71.48 -55.53 41.47
N ALA A 72 -70.97 -56.48 42.27
CA ALA A 72 -69.53 -56.61 42.50
C ALA A 72 -68.80 -57.08 41.24
N ALA A 73 -69.36 -58.04 40.49
CA ALA A 73 -68.83 -58.51 39.22
C ALA A 73 -68.81 -57.38 38.17
N THR A 74 -69.92 -56.65 38.04
CA THR A 74 -70.04 -55.50 37.13
C THR A 74 -69.05 -54.40 37.49
N LYS A 75 -68.88 -54.08 38.78
CA LYS A 75 -67.88 -53.10 39.23
C LYS A 75 -66.46 -53.54 38.86
N ASN A 76 -66.14 -54.82 39.02
CA ASN A 76 -64.81 -55.33 38.68
C ASN A 76 -64.55 -55.24 37.17
N ASP A 77 -65.51 -55.64 36.33
CA ASP A 77 -65.41 -55.52 34.88
C ASP A 77 -65.25 -54.05 34.42
N LEU A 78 -66.06 -53.13 34.98
CA LEU A 78 -65.92 -51.70 34.70
C LEU A 78 -64.57 -51.14 35.16
N ILE A 79 -64.07 -51.56 36.32
CA ILE A 79 -62.74 -51.17 36.82
C ILE A 79 -61.66 -51.66 35.86
N GLN A 80 -61.74 -52.90 35.38
CA GLN A 80 -60.80 -53.44 34.40
C GLN A 80 -60.83 -52.67 33.08
N GLN A 81 -62.02 -52.42 32.52
CA GLN A 81 -62.15 -51.66 31.27
C GLN A 81 -61.64 -50.22 31.40
N ILE A 82 -61.87 -49.56 32.54
CA ILE A 82 -61.33 -48.22 32.81
C ILE A 82 -59.81 -48.28 32.91
N LEU A 83 -59.26 -49.22 33.67
CA LEU A 83 -57.81 -49.42 33.79
C LEU A 83 -57.16 -49.66 32.43
N ASP A 84 -57.74 -50.53 31.60
CA ASP A 84 -57.24 -50.81 30.25
C ASP A 84 -57.32 -49.59 29.33
N ARG A 85 -58.40 -48.80 29.44
CA ARG A 85 -58.55 -47.56 28.69
C ARG A 85 -57.54 -46.51 29.13
N GLU A 86 -57.29 -46.37 30.43
CA GLU A 86 -56.30 -45.44 30.97
C GLU A 86 -54.88 -45.88 30.57
N HIS A 87 -54.54 -47.16 30.70
CA HIS A 87 -53.25 -47.70 30.23
C HIS A 87 -53.05 -47.45 28.73
N SER A 88 -54.03 -47.78 27.89
CA SER A 88 -53.93 -47.54 26.44
C SER A 88 -53.92 -46.07 26.04
N SER A 89 -54.52 -45.18 26.85
CA SER A 89 -54.42 -43.72 26.67
C SER A 89 -53.02 -43.22 27.02
N VAL A 90 -52.49 -43.65 28.17
CA VAL A 90 -51.13 -43.31 28.63
C VAL A 90 -50.09 -43.84 27.63
N ASP A 91 -50.20 -45.09 27.19
CA ASP A 91 -49.29 -45.68 26.21
C ASP A 91 -49.28 -44.93 24.89
N ARG A 92 -50.44 -44.47 24.40
CA ARG A 92 -50.53 -43.61 23.21
C ARG A 92 -49.89 -42.25 23.43
N GLY A 93 -50.09 -41.63 24.58
CA GLY A 93 -49.47 -40.36 24.94
C GLY A 93 -47.94 -40.48 25.03
N VAL A 94 -47.43 -41.54 25.67
CA VAL A 94 -46.01 -41.85 25.76
C VAL A 94 -45.42 -42.13 24.38
N ALA A 95 -46.07 -42.97 23.56
CA ALA A 95 -45.62 -43.28 22.21
C ALA A 95 -45.57 -42.03 21.32
N TYR A 96 -46.57 -41.15 21.40
CA TYR A 96 -46.55 -39.88 20.66
C TYR A 96 -45.41 -38.97 21.11
N ALA A 97 -45.17 -38.84 22.42
CA ALA A 97 -44.06 -38.06 22.95
C ALA A 97 -42.70 -38.63 22.50
N THR A 98 -42.50 -39.94 22.63
CA THR A 98 -41.27 -40.62 22.18
C THR A 98 -41.05 -40.43 20.69
N ASN A 99 -42.05 -40.70 19.84
CA ASN A 99 -41.92 -40.56 18.40
C ASN A 99 -41.63 -39.11 17.99
N THR A 100 -42.30 -38.13 18.61
CA THR A 100 -42.06 -36.70 18.34
C THR A 100 -40.62 -36.33 18.66
N VAL A 101 -40.12 -36.73 19.84
CA VAL A 101 -38.72 -36.51 20.24
C VAL A 101 -37.75 -37.17 19.26
N THR A 102 -38.01 -38.41 18.85
CA THR A 102 -37.18 -39.13 17.87
C THR A 102 -37.14 -38.43 16.52
N TYR A 103 -38.28 -37.96 16.00
CA TYR A 103 -38.31 -37.22 14.72
C TYR A 103 -37.61 -35.87 14.81
N PHE A 104 -37.73 -35.14 15.93
CA PHE A 104 -36.94 -33.92 16.15
C PHE A 104 -35.44 -34.21 16.12
N PHE A 105 -34.98 -35.29 16.76
CA PHE A 105 -33.57 -35.69 16.68
C PHE A 105 -33.14 -36.01 15.25
N TYR A 106 -33.97 -36.68 14.45
CA TYR A 106 -33.65 -36.93 13.04
C TYR A 106 -33.58 -35.66 12.19
N ILE A 107 -34.48 -34.69 12.42
CA ILE A 107 -34.44 -33.40 11.71
C ILE A 107 -33.17 -32.63 12.08
N ILE A 108 -32.81 -32.58 13.37
CA ILE A 108 -31.58 -31.94 13.84
C ILE A 108 -30.35 -32.67 13.27
N ALA A 109 -30.37 -34.00 13.22
CA ALA A 109 -29.28 -34.78 12.63
C ALA A 109 -29.15 -34.52 11.11
N ALA A 110 -30.26 -34.46 10.38
CA ALA A 110 -30.26 -34.15 8.96
C ALA A 110 -29.76 -32.70 8.68
N ALA A 111 -30.24 -31.73 9.46
CA ALA A 111 -29.82 -30.33 9.34
C ALA A 111 -28.34 -30.15 9.71
N SER A 112 -27.86 -30.81 10.76
CA SER A 112 -26.45 -30.76 11.16
C SER A 112 -25.54 -31.44 10.14
N SER A 113 -25.94 -32.58 9.57
CA SER A 113 -25.23 -33.23 8.46
C SER A 113 -25.12 -32.33 7.24
N LEU A 114 -26.22 -31.67 6.85
CA LEU A 114 -26.21 -30.71 5.74
C LEU A 114 -25.29 -29.51 6.02
N LEU A 115 -25.35 -28.96 7.24
CA LEU A 115 -24.52 -27.82 7.64
C LEU A 115 -23.03 -28.17 7.59
N VAL A 116 -22.65 -29.39 7.99
CA VAL A 116 -21.25 -29.85 7.90
C VAL A 116 -20.79 -29.95 6.45
N LEU A 117 -21.62 -30.48 5.54
CA LEU A 117 -21.27 -30.57 4.12
C LEU A 117 -21.06 -29.18 3.48
N VAL A 118 -21.99 -28.25 3.74
CA VAL A 118 -21.91 -26.87 3.23
C VAL A 118 -20.75 -26.12 3.89
N GLY A 119 -20.56 -26.27 5.21
CA GLY A 119 -19.48 -25.64 5.95
C GLY A 119 -18.10 -26.10 5.47
N TRP A 120 -17.93 -27.41 5.23
CA TRP A 120 -16.66 -27.97 4.77
C TRP A 120 -16.28 -27.50 3.36
N THR A 121 -17.24 -27.45 2.43
CA THR A 121 -17.01 -26.93 1.08
C THR A 121 -16.68 -25.44 1.10
N SER A 122 -17.42 -24.64 1.87
CA SER A 122 -17.17 -23.20 2.02
C SER A 122 -15.80 -22.89 2.62
N ILE A 123 -15.37 -23.60 3.66
CA ILE A 123 -14.06 -23.39 4.29
C ILE A 123 -12.92 -23.74 3.34
N ARG A 124 -13.05 -24.85 2.59
CA ARG A 124 -12.08 -25.23 1.57
C ARG A 124 -11.98 -24.17 0.47
N ASP A 125 -13.12 -23.76 -0.08
CA ASP A 125 -13.14 -22.76 -1.14
C ASP A 125 -12.60 -21.39 -0.67
N MET A 126 -12.85 -21.01 0.58
CA MET A 126 -12.25 -19.81 1.19
C MET A 126 -10.73 -19.92 1.28
N LYS A 127 -10.20 -21.07 1.73
CA LYS A 127 -8.75 -21.30 1.81
C LYS A 127 -8.10 -21.18 0.44
N ASP A 128 -8.69 -21.80 -0.59
CA ASP A 128 -8.15 -21.78 -1.95
C ASP A 128 -8.20 -20.37 -2.57
N ARG A 129 -9.27 -19.61 -2.31
CA ARG A 129 -9.38 -18.19 -2.72
C ARG A 129 -8.38 -17.28 -2.00
N VAL A 130 -8.16 -17.49 -0.70
CA VAL A 130 -7.20 -16.68 0.07
C VAL A 130 -5.77 -16.93 -0.41
N HIS A 131 -5.38 -18.19 -0.65
CA HIS A 131 -4.07 -18.50 -1.21
C HIS A 131 -3.87 -17.91 -2.61
N SER A 132 -4.83 -18.11 -3.51
CA SER A 132 -4.72 -17.56 -4.88
C SER A 132 -4.67 -16.04 -4.93
N LEU A 133 -5.46 -15.34 -4.10
CA LEU A 133 -5.40 -13.88 -4.01
C LEU A 133 -4.05 -13.42 -3.45
N ALA A 134 -3.56 -14.07 -2.40
CA ALA A 134 -2.25 -13.77 -1.83
C ALA A 134 -1.13 -14.00 -2.85
N ASP A 135 -1.12 -15.13 -3.56
CA ASP A 135 -0.12 -15.44 -4.59
C ASP A 135 -0.14 -14.42 -5.73
N THR A 136 -1.33 -13.96 -6.12
CA THR A 136 -1.48 -12.93 -7.17
C THR A 136 -0.93 -11.59 -6.71
N GLU A 137 -1.25 -11.17 -5.48
CA GLU A 137 -0.78 -9.90 -4.92
C GLU A 137 0.73 -9.92 -4.65
N ILE A 138 1.26 -11.05 -4.16
CA ILE A 138 2.69 -11.27 -3.99
C ILE A 138 3.40 -11.19 -5.34
N SER A 139 2.87 -11.86 -6.38
CA SER A 139 3.45 -11.81 -7.73
C SER A 139 3.44 -10.40 -8.30
N ARG A 140 2.36 -9.66 -8.09
CA ARG A 140 2.25 -8.24 -8.48
C ARG A 140 3.30 -7.38 -7.78
N LEU A 141 3.44 -7.53 -6.46
CA LEU A 141 4.45 -6.80 -5.68
C LEU A 141 5.86 -7.12 -6.15
N ILE A 142 6.18 -8.40 -6.37
CA ILE A 142 7.48 -8.83 -6.90
C ILE A 142 7.77 -8.16 -8.24
N ALA A 143 6.81 -8.17 -9.17
CA ALA A 143 6.98 -7.54 -10.48
C ALA A 143 7.19 -6.01 -10.38
N GLU A 144 6.47 -5.35 -9.47
CA GLU A 144 6.65 -3.93 -9.22
C GLU A 144 8.03 -3.62 -8.61
N TYR A 145 8.47 -4.42 -7.63
CA TYR A 145 9.80 -4.26 -7.04
C TYR A 145 10.92 -4.57 -8.03
N GLU A 146 10.75 -5.57 -8.90
CA GLU A 146 11.69 -5.90 -9.98
C GLU A 146 11.82 -4.71 -10.94
N SER A 147 10.70 -4.14 -11.38
CA SER A 147 10.71 -2.95 -12.25
C SER A 147 11.40 -1.75 -11.59
N ARG A 148 11.09 -1.49 -10.31
CA ARG A 148 11.75 -0.40 -9.55
C ARG A 148 13.23 -0.67 -9.35
N LEU A 149 13.63 -1.92 -9.10
CA LEU A 149 15.02 -2.31 -8.91
C LEU A 149 15.82 -2.12 -10.20
N LEU A 150 15.28 -2.55 -11.34
CA LEU A 150 15.89 -2.34 -12.66
C LEU A 150 16.02 -0.85 -12.99
N ALA A 151 15.00 -0.05 -12.68
CA ALA A 151 15.07 1.40 -12.86
C ALA A 151 16.15 2.04 -11.98
N MET A 152 16.24 1.61 -10.72
CA MET A 152 17.28 2.06 -9.80
C MET A 152 18.67 1.64 -10.27
N GLU A 153 18.85 0.40 -10.73
CA GLU A 153 20.11 -0.10 -11.27
C GLU A 153 20.57 0.73 -12.47
N SER A 154 19.67 0.99 -13.42
CA SER A 154 19.97 1.82 -14.59
C SER A 154 20.36 3.24 -14.18
N LEU A 155 19.64 3.83 -13.22
CA LEU A 155 19.92 5.18 -12.74
C LEU A 155 21.26 5.24 -12.01
N MET A 156 21.57 4.27 -11.16
CA MET A 156 22.84 4.19 -10.44
C MET A 156 24.00 4.01 -11.43
N LYS A 157 23.85 3.15 -12.43
CA LYS A 157 24.86 2.96 -13.48
C LYS A 157 25.13 4.26 -14.24
N GLN A 158 24.07 4.97 -14.65
CA GLN A 158 24.22 6.27 -15.30
C GLN A 158 24.92 7.28 -14.37
N LYS A 159 24.50 7.37 -13.11
CA LYS A 159 25.12 8.30 -12.15
C LYS A 159 26.58 7.97 -11.88
N THR A 160 26.95 6.69 -11.82
CA THR A 160 28.35 6.29 -11.69
C THR A 160 29.16 6.72 -12.91
N GLN A 161 28.61 6.58 -14.12
CA GLN A 161 29.28 7.04 -15.33
C GLN A 161 29.44 8.57 -15.32
N ASP A 162 28.38 9.33 -15.01
CA ASP A 162 28.43 10.79 -14.89
C ASP A 162 29.49 11.23 -13.85
N ILE A 163 29.61 10.50 -12.73
CA ILE A 163 30.59 10.79 -11.68
C ILE A 163 32.01 10.54 -12.18
N GLU A 164 32.24 9.46 -12.92
CA GLU A 164 33.57 9.14 -13.43
C GLU A 164 34.01 10.15 -14.50
N GLU A 165 33.12 10.53 -15.42
CA GLU A 165 33.39 11.57 -16.42
C GLU A 165 33.72 12.91 -15.75
N ASN A 166 32.91 13.34 -14.77
CA ASN A 166 33.20 14.56 -14.00
C ASN A 166 34.51 14.45 -13.20
N ARG A 167 34.85 13.26 -12.69
CA ARG A 167 36.09 13.04 -11.95
C ARG A 167 37.29 13.21 -12.87
N GLU A 168 37.25 12.65 -14.08
CA GLU A 168 38.30 12.82 -15.09
C GLU A 168 38.47 14.30 -15.46
N GLU A 169 37.38 15.05 -15.65
CA GLU A 169 37.44 16.49 -15.93
C GLU A 169 38.03 17.31 -14.78
N ILE A 170 37.68 16.98 -13.54
CA ILE A 170 38.23 17.62 -12.33
C ILE A 170 39.73 17.30 -12.21
N GLU A 171 40.13 16.05 -12.44
CA GLU A 171 41.53 15.63 -12.39
C GLU A 171 42.37 16.37 -13.43
N LEU A 172 41.91 16.44 -14.68
CA LEU A 172 42.55 17.22 -15.74
C LEU A 172 42.66 18.71 -15.38
N THR A 173 41.62 19.28 -14.79
CA THR A 173 41.61 20.70 -14.39
C THR A 173 42.58 20.95 -13.23
N GLN A 174 42.64 20.04 -12.25
CA GLN A 174 43.58 20.12 -11.12
C GLN A 174 45.01 19.93 -11.57
N GLU A 175 45.27 18.97 -12.47
CA GLU A 175 46.58 18.74 -13.06
C GLU A 175 47.03 19.98 -13.82
N LEU A 176 46.19 20.52 -14.71
CA LEU A 176 46.43 21.75 -15.44
C LEU A 176 46.75 22.92 -14.48
N GLN A 177 45.94 23.11 -13.45
CA GLN A 177 46.14 24.17 -12.46
C GLN A 177 47.47 23.99 -11.71
N SER A 178 47.84 22.75 -11.38
CA SER A 178 49.10 22.44 -10.70
C SER A 178 50.30 22.78 -11.59
N HIS A 179 50.22 22.52 -12.90
CA HIS A 179 51.24 22.90 -13.87
C HIS A 179 51.34 24.41 -14.02
N TRP A 180 50.23 25.13 -14.14
CA TRP A 180 50.22 26.59 -14.17
C TRP A 180 50.84 27.21 -12.93
N LEU A 181 50.48 26.71 -11.75
CA LEU A 181 51.05 27.18 -10.50
C LEU A 181 52.55 26.93 -10.43
N ARG A 182 53.01 25.76 -10.91
CA ARG A 182 54.45 25.45 -11.00
C ARG A 182 55.15 26.39 -11.98
N ALA A 183 54.60 26.62 -13.16
CA ALA A 183 55.17 27.51 -14.17
C ALA A 183 55.36 28.94 -13.64
N GLN A 184 54.39 29.46 -12.86
CA GLN A 184 54.46 30.80 -12.28
C GLN A 184 55.55 30.93 -11.19
N GLN A 185 55.84 29.84 -10.47
CA GLN A 185 56.82 29.84 -9.39
C GLN A 185 58.26 29.54 -9.87
N GLU A 186 58.41 28.90 -11.03
CA GLU A 186 59.73 28.57 -11.57
C GLU A 186 60.45 29.82 -12.10
N PRO A 187 61.65 30.14 -11.57
CA PRO A 187 62.41 31.30 -12.04
C PRO A 187 63.22 31.01 -13.32
N SER A 188 63.48 29.74 -13.64
CA SER A 188 64.29 29.36 -14.79
C SER A 188 63.44 29.28 -16.07
N PRO A 189 63.73 30.07 -17.11
CA PRO A 189 62.94 30.08 -18.34
C PRO A 189 62.94 28.73 -19.07
N SER A 190 64.06 28.00 -19.09
CA SER A 190 64.13 26.66 -19.70
C SER A 190 63.20 25.66 -19.02
N ASN A 191 63.08 25.72 -17.69
CA ASN A 191 62.15 24.87 -16.94
C ASN A 191 60.69 25.31 -17.15
N LYS A 192 60.41 26.62 -17.20
CA LYS A 192 59.07 27.14 -17.53
C LYS A 192 58.59 26.58 -18.88
N ILE A 193 59.44 26.59 -19.91
CA ILE A 193 59.12 26.05 -21.23
C ILE A 193 58.73 24.57 -21.16
N SER A 194 59.48 23.75 -20.42
CA SER A 194 59.13 22.34 -20.23
C SER A 194 57.78 22.15 -19.55
N ILE A 195 57.41 23.03 -18.61
CA ILE A 195 56.12 22.98 -17.93
C ILE A 195 54.99 23.38 -18.89
N TYR A 196 55.19 24.43 -19.69
CA TYR A 196 54.23 24.81 -20.72
C TYR A 196 54.08 23.73 -21.79
N ASP A 197 55.14 22.99 -22.12
CA ASP A 197 55.04 21.81 -22.99
C ASP A 197 54.18 20.71 -22.38
N ASP A 198 54.24 20.50 -21.06
CA ASP A 198 53.37 19.57 -20.37
C ASP A 198 51.90 20.06 -20.37
N ILE A 199 51.67 21.35 -20.15
CA ILE A 199 50.34 21.99 -20.29
C ILE A 199 49.77 21.80 -21.70
N LEU A 200 50.59 22.02 -22.73
CA LEU A 200 50.19 21.86 -24.13
C LEU A 200 49.97 20.40 -24.53
N LYS A 201 50.53 19.41 -23.82
CA LYS A 201 50.15 17.99 -24.03
C LYS A 201 48.73 17.73 -23.52
N LEU A 202 48.34 18.34 -22.41
CA LEU A 202 46.98 18.22 -21.85
C LEU A 202 45.97 19.03 -22.67
N LYS A 203 46.32 20.26 -23.04
CA LYS A 203 45.52 21.17 -23.87
C LYS A 203 46.33 21.69 -25.06
N SER A 204 46.27 20.95 -26.16
CA SER A 204 47.05 21.22 -27.39
C SER A 204 46.84 22.58 -28.04
N ASN A 205 45.69 23.21 -27.83
CA ASN A 205 45.33 24.51 -28.41
C ASN A 205 45.07 25.57 -27.32
N ASP A 206 45.76 25.52 -26.20
CA ASP A 206 45.63 26.59 -25.21
C ASP A 206 46.39 27.86 -25.67
N CYS A 207 45.65 28.94 -25.94
CA CYS A 207 46.23 30.19 -26.41
C CYS A 207 47.10 30.84 -25.34
N GLU A 208 46.63 30.85 -24.08
CA GLU A 208 47.37 31.43 -22.96
C GLU A 208 48.71 30.71 -22.79
N ALA A 209 48.71 29.38 -22.71
CA ALA A 209 49.94 28.58 -22.57
C ALA A 209 50.95 28.83 -23.69
N LEU A 210 50.49 29.01 -24.95
CA LEU A 210 51.37 29.35 -26.07
C LEU A 210 51.99 30.75 -25.92
N THR A 211 51.22 31.74 -25.44
CA THR A 211 51.73 33.11 -25.23
C THR A 211 52.72 33.20 -24.07
N TYR A 212 52.44 32.55 -22.93
CA TYR A 212 53.35 32.52 -21.79
C TYR A 212 54.60 31.66 -22.07
N LYS A 213 54.49 30.64 -22.91
CA LYS A 213 55.66 29.94 -23.43
C LYS A 213 56.51 30.86 -24.30
N ALA A 214 55.90 31.67 -25.16
CA ALA A 214 56.63 32.62 -25.99
C ALA A 214 57.38 33.66 -25.15
N ASP A 215 56.79 34.14 -24.05
CA ASP A 215 57.43 35.01 -23.07
C ASP A 215 58.68 34.35 -22.45
N ALA A 216 58.56 33.11 -21.95
CA ALA A 216 59.71 32.36 -21.43
C ALA A 216 60.80 32.08 -22.48
N VAL A 217 60.43 32.01 -23.76
CA VAL A 217 61.38 31.87 -24.89
C VAL A 217 62.07 33.19 -25.21
N LEU A 218 61.39 34.33 -25.05
CA LEU A 218 62.00 35.65 -25.16
C LEU A 218 63.03 35.87 -24.04
N GLU A 219 62.75 35.40 -22.82
CA GLU A 219 63.74 35.39 -21.72
C GLU A 219 65.02 34.57 -22.07
N LEU A 220 64.95 33.63 -23.02
CA LEU A 220 66.09 32.86 -23.54
C LEU A 220 66.79 33.49 -24.74
N ASP A 221 66.39 34.69 -25.17
CA ASP A 221 66.94 35.38 -26.34
C ASP A 221 66.69 34.63 -27.68
N GLU A 222 65.59 33.89 -27.78
CA GLU A 222 65.16 33.19 -29.00
C GLU A 222 63.89 33.82 -29.62
N PRO A 223 63.94 35.09 -30.09
CA PRO A 223 62.74 35.81 -30.48
C PRO A 223 62.03 35.20 -31.70
N GLN A 224 62.77 34.54 -32.60
CA GLN A 224 62.18 33.93 -33.80
C GLN A 224 61.21 32.80 -33.44
N TRP A 225 61.56 32.02 -32.42
CA TRP A 225 60.72 30.96 -31.92
C TRP A 225 59.51 31.51 -31.19
N ALA A 226 59.69 32.53 -30.34
CA ALA A 226 58.58 33.22 -29.66
C ALA A 226 57.56 33.79 -30.65
N ALA A 227 58.01 34.44 -31.73
CA ALA A 227 57.12 34.96 -32.78
C ALA A 227 56.32 33.84 -33.48
N SER A 228 56.93 32.67 -33.68
CA SER A 228 56.23 31.52 -34.26
C SER A 228 55.13 30.98 -33.34
N LEU A 229 55.40 30.91 -32.03
CA LEU A 229 54.44 30.46 -31.01
C LEU A 229 53.27 31.44 -30.87
N CYS A 230 53.53 32.74 -30.85
CA CYS A 230 52.46 33.73 -30.79
C CYS A 230 51.60 33.77 -32.07
N ARG A 231 52.20 33.57 -33.25
CA ARG A 231 51.42 33.39 -34.49
C ARG A 231 50.55 32.13 -34.43
N GLN A 232 51.02 31.07 -33.77
CA GLN A 232 50.21 29.87 -33.55
C GLN A 232 49.06 30.17 -32.57
N ALA A 233 49.33 30.91 -31.49
CA ALA A 233 48.32 31.35 -30.53
C ALA A 233 47.19 32.16 -31.22
N LEU A 234 47.56 33.12 -32.08
CA LEU A 234 46.62 33.92 -32.87
C LEU A 234 45.82 33.13 -33.92
N LYS A 235 46.26 31.93 -34.31
CA LYS A 235 45.43 31.05 -35.16
C LYS A 235 44.29 30.43 -34.37
N THR A 236 44.51 30.17 -33.09
CA THR A 236 43.50 29.61 -32.19
C THR A 236 42.55 30.69 -31.70
N ASP A 237 43.11 31.81 -31.25
CA ASP A 237 42.34 32.99 -30.80
C ASP A 237 42.88 34.26 -31.47
N PRO A 238 42.24 34.70 -32.57
CA PRO A 238 42.65 35.89 -33.32
C PRO A 238 42.50 37.21 -32.55
N GLU A 239 41.73 37.23 -31.46
CA GLU A 239 41.44 38.44 -30.70
C GLU A 239 42.30 38.54 -29.43
N ASN A 240 43.24 37.62 -29.23
CA ASN A 240 44.10 37.63 -28.05
C ASN A 240 45.09 38.80 -28.07
N SER A 241 44.80 39.83 -27.28
CA SER A 241 45.64 41.02 -27.14
C SER A 241 47.04 40.73 -26.58
N HIS A 242 47.17 39.78 -25.64
CA HIS A 242 48.46 39.38 -25.06
C HIS A 242 49.37 38.74 -26.12
N ALA A 243 48.82 37.96 -27.05
CA ALA A 243 49.58 37.37 -28.14
C ALA A 243 50.14 38.42 -29.11
N PHE A 244 49.39 39.50 -29.38
CA PHE A 244 49.88 40.63 -30.18
C PHE A 244 50.96 41.43 -29.46
N TYR A 245 50.80 41.62 -28.15
CA TYR A 245 51.82 42.24 -27.30
C TYR A 245 53.13 41.44 -27.33
N GLN A 246 53.08 40.13 -27.09
CA GLN A 246 54.25 39.27 -27.12
C GLN A 246 54.90 39.16 -28.51
N LEU A 247 54.11 39.27 -29.59
CA LEU A 247 54.67 39.45 -30.94
C LEU A 247 55.46 40.75 -31.06
N ALA A 248 54.92 41.87 -30.60
CA ALA A 248 55.61 43.15 -30.66
C ALA A 248 56.95 43.10 -29.88
N CYS A 249 56.97 42.46 -28.70
CA CYS A 249 58.21 42.21 -27.96
C CYS A 249 59.21 41.37 -28.77
N ALA A 250 58.75 40.28 -29.39
CA ALA A 250 59.59 39.43 -30.22
C ALA A 250 60.19 40.15 -31.44
N TYR A 251 59.41 40.96 -32.17
CA TYR A 251 59.92 41.74 -33.30
C TYR A 251 60.85 42.87 -32.87
N THR A 252 60.62 43.47 -31.70
CA THR A 252 61.52 44.47 -31.12
C THR A 252 62.88 43.85 -30.80
N ALA A 253 62.91 42.66 -30.21
CA ALA A 253 64.14 41.88 -29.98
C ALA A 253 64.85 41.48 -31.29
N MET A 254 64.11 41.29 -32.39
CA MET A 254 64.68 41.09 -33.73
C MET A 254 65.13 42.39 -34.43
N ASN A 255 64.96 43.55 -33.80
CA ASN A 255 65.22 44.87 -34.38
C ASN A 255 64.37 45.20 -35.63
N GLN A 256 63.17 44.61 -35.73
CA GLN A 256 62.16 44.87 -36.77
C GLN A 256 61.10 45.83 -36.24
N MET A 257 61.45 47.12 -36.16
CA MET A 257 60.63 48.12 -35.48
C MET A 257 59.31 48.43 -36.19
N ASP A 258 59.28 48.42 -37.52
CA ASP A 258 58.07 48.72 -38.30
C ASP A 258 56.96 47.68 -38.03
N GLU A 259 57.30 46.39 -38.05
CA GLU A 259 56.40 45.30 -37.72
C GLU A 259 56.00 45.29 -36.25
N ALA A 260 56.94 45.56 -35.34
CA ALA A 260 56.67 45.60 -33.91
C ALA A 260 55.58 46.63 -33.59
N ILE A 261 55.66 47.85 -34.14
CA ILE A 261 54.66 48.91 -33.93
C ILE A 261 53.30 48.53 -34.51
N ARG A 262 53.28 47.83 -35.66
CA ARG A 262 52.02 47.36 -36.24
C ARG A 262 51.30 46.39 -35.30
N TYR A 263 52.00 45.40 -34.74
CA TYR A 263 51.38 44.46 -33.79
C TYR A 263 51.05 45.12 -32.45
N LEU A 264 51.84 46.10 -32.02
CA LEU A 264 51.56 46.87 -30.81
C LEU A 264 50.28 47.70 -30.94
N LYS A 265 50.04 48.30 -32.12
CA LYS A 265 48.79 48.99 -32.44
C LYS A 265 47.59 48.05 -32.36
N GLU A 266 47.73 46.84 -32.89
CA GLU A 266 46.70 45.80 -32.81
C GLU A 266 46.43 45.39 -31.35
N ALA A 267 47.47 45.28 -30.51
CA ALA A 267 47.32 44.99 -29.07
C ALA A 267 46.59 46.13 -28.32
N LEU A 268 46.99 47.38 -28.55
CA LEU A 268 46.42 48.58 -27.93
C LEU A 268 44.96 48.85 -28.34
N SER A 269 44.58 48.46 -29.57
CA SER A 269 43.21 48.63 -30.04
C SER A 269 42.18 47.76 -29.31
N ARG A 270 42.64 46.68 -28.66
CA ARG A 270 41.78 45.65 -28.06
C ARG A 270 41.76 45.72 -26.53
N ASP A 271 42.88 46.10 -25.91
CA ASP A 271 42.98 46.18 -24.44
C ASP A 271 43.95 47.27 -23.98
N SER A 272 43.88 47.63 -22.69
CA SER A 272 44.67 48.69 -22.07
C SER A 272 46.07 48.23 -21.66
N TYR A 273 46.87 47.73 -22.62
CA TYR A 273 48.29 47.37 -22.40
C TYR A 273 49.24 48.58 -22.35
N LEU A 274 48.72 49.81 -22.43
CA LEU A 274 49.52 51.01 -22.61
C LEU A 274 50.49 51.28 -21.46
N ASP A 275 50.10 51.00 -20.22
CA ASP A 275 50.97 51.15 -19.06
C ASP A 275 52.05 50.07 -18.99
N ASP A 276 51.71 48.83 -19.34
CA ASP A 276 52.64 47.70 -19.39
C ASP A 276 53.70 47.90 -20.48
N ILE A 277 53.29 48.39 -21.66
CA ILE A 277 54.18 48.70 -22.79
C ILE A 277 55.24 49.74 -22.40
N LYS A 278 54.87 50.75 -21.61
CA LYS A 278 55.80 51.80 -21.16
C LYS A 278 56.77 51.30 -20.08
N ALA A 279 56.31 50.35 -19.26
CA ALA A 279 57.09 49.79 -18.16
C ALA A 279 58.05 48.68 -18.61
N ASP A 280 57.77 48.00 -19.73
CA ASP A 280 58.57 46.86 -20.18
C ASP A 280 59.98 47.30 -20.68
N PRO A 281 61.07 46.74 -20.11
CA PRO A 281 62.43 46.95 -20.59
C PRO A 281 62.66 46.54 -22.06
N ALA A 282 62.00 45.48 -22.52
CA ALA A 282 62.18 44.93 -23.88
C ALA A 282 61.66 45.88 -24.96
N LEU A 283 60.68 46.72 -24.62
CA LEU A 283 60.05 47.68 -25.53
C LEU A 283 60.64 49.09 -25.44
N GLN A 284 61.59 49.37 -24.55
CA GLN A 284 62.23 50.69 -24.44
C GLN A 284 62.78 51.23 -25.77
N PRO A 285 63.47 50.42 -26.62
CA PRO A 285 63.95 50.89 -27.92
C PRO A 285 62.81 51.32 -28.86
N LEU A 286 61.64 50.70 -28.70
CA LEU A 286 60.43 51.01 -29.46
C LEU A 286 59.74 52.26 -28.93
N VAL A 287 59.71 52.45 -27.60
CA VAL A 287 59.12 53.62 -26.94
C VAL A 287 59.85 54.90 -27.31
N GLU A 288 61.17 54.85 -27.47
CA GLU A 288 61.99 55.98 -27.88
C GLU A 288 61.86 56.33 -29.37
N HIS A 289 61.36 55.39 -30.18
CA HIS A 289 61.20 55.53 -31.63
C HIS A 289 60.05 56.50 -31.98
N ASP A 290 60.27 57.35 -32.98
CA ASP A 290 59.33 58.44 -33.31
C ASP A 290 57.94 57.93 -33.74
N LEU A 291 57.90 56.79 -34.42
CA LEU A 291 56.65 56.12 -34.84
C LEU A 291 55.76 55.69 -33.66
N PHE A 292 56.33 55.37 -32.49
CA PHE A 292 55.54 55.03 -31.30
C PHE A 292 55.00 56.29 -30.60
N LYS A 293 55.76 57.38 -30.59
CA LYS A 293 55.29 58.68 -30.08
C LYS A 293 54.12 59.20 -30.90
N GLU A 294 54.16 59.04 -32.21
CA GLU A 294 53.03 59.34 -33.11
C GLU A 294 51.80 58.46 -32.80
N LEU A 295 52.00 57.18 -32.51
CA LEU A 295 50.93 56.25 -32.14
C LEU A 295 50.19 56.69 -30.86
N ILE A 296 50.94 57.02 -29.80
CA ILE A 296 50.35 57.52 -28.54
C ILE A 296 49.64 58.85 -28.75
N ALA A 297 50.25 59.77 -29.51
CA ALA A 297 49.66 61.07 -29.80
C ALA A 297 48.34 60.95 -30.59
N MET A 298 48.16 59.88 -31.39
CA MET A 298 46.90 59.59 -32.08
C MET A 298 45.85 58.95 -31.17
N ASP A 299 46.26 58.08 -30.24
CA ASP A 299 45.35 57.39 -29.30
C ASP A 299 44.78 58.35 -28.23
N ASP A 300 45.60 59.27 -27.72
CA ASP A 300 45.16 60.34 -26.79
C ASP A 300 44.19 61.34 -27.43
N VAL A 301 44.12 61.40 -28.77
CA VAL A 301 43.17 62.27 -29.50
C VAL A 301 41.81 61.58 -29.72
N HIS A 302 41.74 60.24 -29.56
CA HIS A 302 40.54 59.45 -29.82
C HIS A 302 39.82 58.95 -28.55
N LYS A 303 40.38 59.18 -27.35
CA LYS A 303 39.68 59.05 -26.06
C LYS A 303 38.97 60.34 -25.66
#